data_AF-A0A563C710-F1
#
_entry.id   AF-A0A563C710-F1
#
_cell.length_a   1.000
_cell.length_b   1.000
_cell.length_c   1.000
_cell.angle_alpha   90.00
_cell.angle_beta   90.00
_cell.angle_gamma   90.00
#
_symmetry.space_group_name_H-M   'P 1'
#
loop_
_entity.id
_entity.type
_entity.pdbx_description
1 polymer ?
#
loop_
_entity_poly.entity_id
_entity_poly.type
_entity_poly.pdbx_seq_one_letter_code
_entity_poly.pdbx_strand_id
1 'polypeptide(L)'
;MSSENCILNEKEIIPAEEVFHESCRKVLDGYISCTEGEREDFKDHAYRVYKIVKAYTSDDLPPEAASLSLIHDVADRMFNKKSTKYNDTWARNATDALYEFMDDENISHDQLKYSACLLADMVEIEQNAAHHRKLMAKIAEEESNDDYREAYSLIAERYMGKVSPDQWRVAQPLLDLDHMRMGMDKVNIEAFIIKGAEIMDNLQYPSSKRESAVLQDVLEAESFYAPILEAMGYEAFAAELRSVAKVRRLIGQGKEDLVKSAKEIQDRVLQVGMDKIADKIFGVNDGTINYAIRKDEDSGEYSTHMGEFAADTKYGNMVAGNWRIKTVGSLADKLKGGDGIMDIVGMMVISRDRETTACDFAHFIADRLKEFRPVCARSKNRPVYIQGTKEYVDAVEQNLRELGVGSDEYLVKIDTDEKREQRGYSIYEISKVTFAVDIDDVEVPVEIQFITKDERRRARTGEVSHIAYKYLQSQGFGKDNLEKETTRQRVERMKIVSLAKEVLGDLHKRRYDMINSKITGKLGINPKSLSSEDKFIERLIDLRADN
;
A
#
# COMPACT_ATOMS: atom_id res chain seq x y z
N MET A 1 18.81 48.42 -48.48
CA MET A 1 17.86 49.01 -47.50
C MET A 1 16.84 47.94 -47.20
N SER A 2 17.15 47.07 -46.23
CA SER A 2 16.54 46.99 -44.89
C SER A 2 15.07 46.56 -44.93
N SER A 3 14.84 45.27 -44.74
CA SER A 3 13.61 44.74 -44.16
C SER A 3 14.04 43.99 -42.90
N GLU A 4 13.80 44.63 -41.75
CA GLU A 4 14.15 44.13 -40.43
C GLU A 4 13.54 42.76 -40.17
N ASN A 5 14.38 41.86 -39.65
CA ASN A 5 14.00 40.58 -39.07
C ASN A 5 13.06 40.82 -37.89
N CYS A 6 11.77 40.53 -38.07
CA CYS A 6 10.87 40.33 -36.95
C CYS A 6 11.06 38.90 -36.44
N ILE A 7 12.01 38.72 -35.52
CA ILE A 7 12.12 37.49 -34.72
C ILE A 7 10.92 37.50 -33.76
N LEU A 8 9.87 36.77 -34.12
CA LEU A 8 8.83 36.39 -33.19
C LEU A 8 9.46 35.45 -32.17
N ASN A 9 9.75 35.97 -30.97
CA ASN A 9 10.00 35.15 -29.80
C ASN A 9 8.73 34.32 -29.54
N GLU A 10 8.75 33.06 -29.97
CA GLU A 10 7.86 32.04 -29.42
C GLU A 10 8.18 31.96 -27.92
N LYS A 11 7.37 32.61 -27.09
CA LYS A 11 7.37 32.35 -25.65
C LYS A 11 7.00 30.88 -25.49
N GLU A 12 7.95 30.09 -25.02
CA GLU A 12 7.74 28.71 -24.59
C GLU A 12 6.53 28.71 -23.64
N ILE A 13 5.43 28.09 -24.07
CA ILE A 13 4.22 27.99 -23.26
C ILE A 13 4.52 26.93 -22.20
N ILE A 14 4.91 27.37 -21.01
CA ILE A 14 5.08 26.50 -19.84
C ILE A 14 3.70 25.86 -19.55
N PRO A 15 3.60 24.52 -19.49
CA PRO A 15 2.36 23.84 -19.12
C PRO A 15 1.81 24.37 -17.78
N ALA A 16 0.49 24.51 -17.65
CA ALA A 16 -0.14 24.99 -16.42
C ALA A 16 0.25 24.17 -15.17
N GLU A 17 0.52 22.88 -15.36
CA GLU A 17 1.02 21.97 -14.31
C GLU A 17 2.43 22.34 -13.83
N GLU A 18 3.32 22.77 -14.74
CA GLU A 18 4.66 23.24 -14.39
C GLU A 18 4.61 24.59 -13.67
N VAL A 19 3.67 25.48 -14.04
CA VAL A 19 3.43 26.73 -13.32
C VAL A 19 2.99 26.46 -11.88
N PHE A 20 2.00 25.58 -11.70
CA PHE A 20 1.50 25.24 -10.37
C PHE A 20 2.58 24.56 -9.50
N HIS A 21 3.33 23.63 -10.08
CA HIS A 21 4.44 22.97 -9.40
C HIS A 21 5.50 23.97 -8.92
N GLU A 22 5.88 24.91 -9.77
CA GLU A 22 6.85 25.95 -9.44
C GLU A 22 6.33 26.89 -8.33
N SER A 23 5.03 27.21 -8.31
CA SER A 23 4.45 27.96 -7.20
C SER A 23 4.52 27.18 -5.87
N CYS A 24 4.25 25.87 -5.85
CA CYS A 24 4.48 25.07 -4.64
C CYS A 24 5.96 25.07 -4.20
N ARG A 25 6.90 25.00 -5.14
CA ARG A 25 8.35 25.08 -4.83
C ARG A 25 8.73 26.43 -4.21
N LYS A 26 8.19 27.53 -4.75
CA LYS A 26 8.41 28.88 -4.20
C LYS A 26 7.90 29.01 -2.77
N VAL A 27 6.74 28.43 -2.45
CA VAL A 27 6.19 28.43 -1.08
C VAL A 27 7.12 27.72 -0.12
N LEU A 28 7.60 26.52 -0.49
CA LEU A 28 8.54 25.76 0.32
C LEU A 28 9.84 26.55 0.56
N ASP A 29 10.41 27.12 -0.51
CA ASP A 29 11.65 27.87 -0.44
C ASP A 29 11.51 29.19 0.33
N GLY A 30 10.40 29.90 0.14
CA GLY A 30 10.03 31.10 0.87
C GLY A 30 9.91 30.83 2.37
N TYR A 31 9.14 29.80 2.75
CA TYR A 31 8.99 29.37 4.14
C TYR A 31 10.35 29.09 4.80
N ILE A 32 11.19 28.28 4.16
CA ILE A 32 12.51 27.91 4.71
C ILE A 32 13.41 29.14 4.83
N SER A 33 13.43 30.02 3.83
CA SER A 33 14.30 31.21 3.84
C SER A 33 14.00 32.18 4.98
N CYS A 34 12.75 32.19 5.45
CA CYS A 34 12.27 33.09 6.50
C CYS A 34 12.19 32.43 7.88
N THR A 35 12.46 31.12 8.00
CA THR A 35 12.22 30.35 9.23
C THR A 35 13.50 29.89 9.90
N GLU A 36 13.82 30.53 11.03
CA GLU A 36 14.92 30.10 11.89
C GLU A 36 14.52 28.92 12.79
N GLY A 37 15.46 27.97 12.95
CA GLY A 37 15.33 26.85 13.88
C GLY A 37 14.49 25.66 13.40
N GLU A 38 14.00 25.68 12.15
CA GLU A 38 13.34 24.53 11.54
C GLU A 38 14.34 23.37 11.32
N ARG A 39 13.83 22.13 11.17
CA ARG A 39 14.68 20.95 10.97
C ARG A 39 15.51 21.05 9.68
N GLU A 40 16.78 20.63 9.76
CA GLU A 40 17.72 20.70 8.63
C GLU A 40 17.23 19.92 7.39
N ASP A 41 16.49 18.82 7.60
CA ASP A 41 15.99 17.96 6.54
C ASP A 41 14.59 18.35 6.04
N PHE A 42 14.03 19.51 6.44
CA PHE A 42 12.64 19.89 6.11
C PHE A 42 12.39 19.94 4.59
N LYS A 43 13.30 20.59 3.85
CA LYS A 43 13.24 20.68 2.40
C LYS A 43 13.37 19.30 1.76
N ASP A 44 14.39 18.57 2.15
CA ASP A 44 14.71 17.27 1.58
C ASP A 44 13.57 16.26 1.83
N HIS A 45 12.97 16.29 3.02
CA HIS A 45 11.78 15.51 3.35
C HIS A 45 10.64 15.80 2.38
N ALA A 46 10.29 17.06 2.15
CA ALA A 46 9.23 17.43 1.22
C ALA A 46 9.48 16.89 -0.20
N TYR A 47 10.71 16.98 -0.71
CA TYR A 47 11.08 16.43 -2.01
C TYR A 47 11.06 14.90 -2.03
N ARG A 48 11.49 14.21 -0.96
CA ARG A 48 11.40 12.74 -0.88
C ARG A 48 9.94 12.28 -0.86
N VAL A 49 9.06 12.96 -0.11
CA VAL A 49 7.61 12.68 -0.11
C VAL A 49 7.02 12.86 -1.50
N TYR A 50 7.35 13.96 -2.19
CA TYR A 50 6.94 14.18 -3.58
C TYR A 50 7.37 13.06 -4.53
N LYS A 51 8.64 12.63 -4.42
CA LYS A 51 9.17 11.51 -5.22
C LYS A 51 8.45 10.20 -4.94
N ILE A 52 8.18 9.91 -3.66
CA ILE A 52 7.40 8.73 -3.26
C ILE A 52 6.00 8.78 -3.88
N VAL A 53 5.29 9.91 -3.77
CA VAL A 53 3.96 10.08 -4.35
C VAL A 53 3.99 9.77 -5.86
N LYS A 54 4.88 10.43 -6.61
CA LYS A 54 5.03 10.19 -8.05
C LYS A 54 5.38 8.75 -8.40
N ALA A 55 6.26 8.11 -7.63
CA ALA A 55 6.69 6.76 -7.89
C ALA A 55 5.52 5.77 -7.77
N TYR A 56 4.74 5.87 -6.69
CA TYR A 56 3.76 4.85 -6.32
C TYR A 56 2.36 5.06 -6.88
N THR A 57 2.01 6.28 -7.28
CA THR A 57 0.70 6.54 -7.88
C THR A 57 0.75 6.65 -9.38
N SER A 58 1.94 6.58 -9.99
CA SER A 58 2.13 6.64 -11.44
C SER A 58 1.35 7.83 -12.04
N ASP A 59 0.40 7.56 -12.95
CA ASP A 59 -0.46 8.56 -13.57
C ASP A 59 -1.84 8.70 -12.93
N ASP A 60 -2.08 8.11 -11.76
CA ASP A 60 -3.41 8.14 -11.15
C ASP A 60 -3.73 9.51 -10.54
N LEU A 61 -2.72 10.18 -9.94
CA LEU A 61 -2.94 11.44 -9.22
C LEU A 61 -3.02 12.66 -10.15
N PRO A 62 -3.88 13.64 -9.81
CA PRO A 62 -3.79 14.98 -10.36
C PRO A 62 -2.38 15.59 -10.11
N PRO A 63 -1.78 16.25 -11.11
CA PRO A 63 -0.48 16.92 -10.98
C PRO A 63 -0.41 17.93 -9.84
N GLU A 64 -1.53 18.62 -9.57
CA GLU A 64 -1.67 19.55 -8.45
C GLU A 64 -1.56 18.82 -7.11
N ALA A 65 -2.22 17.68 -6.95
CA ALA A 65 -2.14 16.87 -5.73
C ALA A 65 -0.71 16.42 -5.44
N ALA A 66 -0.01 15.95 -6.49
CA ALA A 66 1.41 15.60 -6.37
C ALA A 66 2.23 16.82 -5.94
N SER A 67 2.06 17.98 -6.58
CA SER A 67 2.82 19.19 -6.25
C SER A 67 2.54 19.72 -4.84
N LEU A 68 1.30 19.62 -4.37
CA LEU A 68 0.91 20.01 -3.01
C LEU A 68 1.60 19.18 -1.93
N SER A 69 2.09 17.97 -2.25
CA SER A 69 2.91 17.21 -1.31
C SER A 69 4.24 17.91 -0.98
N LEU A 70 4.71 18.88 -1.76
CA LEU A 70 5.90 19.67 -1.42
C LEU A 70 5.67 20.64 -0.27
N ILE A 71 4.42 21.04 -0.03
CA ILE A 71 4.07 22.06 0.96
C ILE A 71 3.16 21.53 2.07
N HIS A 72 2.97 20.21 2.15
CA HIS A 72 2.14 19.56 3.17
C HIS A 72 2.56 19.94 4.60
N ASP A 73 3.87 19.95 4.86
CA ASP A 73 4.42 20.31 6.16
C ASP A 73 4.32 21.81 6.45
N VAL A 74 4.38 22.67 5.42
CA VAL A 74 4.15 24.11 5.59
C VAL A 74 2.72 24.34 6.07
N ALA A 75 1.74 23.65 5.48
CA ALA A 75 0.36 23.67 5.96
C ALA A 75 0.24 23.12 7.40
N ASP A 76 0.94 22.03 7.74
CA ASP A 76 0.93 21.48 9.10
C ASP A 76 1.36 22.52 10.15
N ARG A 77 2.41 23.30 9.86
CA ARG A 77 2.91 24.38 10.74
C ARG A 77 1.88 25.47 10.99
N MET A 78 1.02 25.78 10.02
CA MET A 78 -0.07 26.75 10.17
C MET A 78 -1.19 26.25 11.10
N PHE A 79 -1.57 24.97 10.96
CA PHE A 79 -2.72 24.43 11.69
C PHE A 79 -2.38 24.05 13.15
N ASN A 80 -1.23 23.45 13.41
CA ASN A 80 -1.01 22.69 14.64
C ASN A 80 -0.41 23.49 15.83
N LYS A 81 -0.96 24.68 16.14
CA LYS A 81 -0.52 25.52 17.29
C LYS A 81 -0.67 24.86 18.68
N LYS A 82 -1.57 23.88 18.84
CA LYS A 82 -1.76 23.18 20.12
C LYS A 82 -0.65 22.15 20.38
N SER A 83 0.15 21.83 19.37
CA SER A 83 1.29 20.94 19.49
C SER A 83 2.44 21.70 20.14
N THR A 84 2.99 21.15 21.23
CA THR A 84 4.24 21.63 21.82
C THR A 84 5.47 21.38 20.94
N LYS A 85 5.28 20.80 19.73
CA LYS A 85 6.31 20.68 18.70
C LYS A 85 6.51 21.97 17.89
N TYR A 86 5.50 22.84 17.82
CA TYR A 86 5.50 24.01 16.93
C TYR A 86 5.42 25.30 17.73
N ASN A 87 5.93 26.39 17.16
CA ASN A 87 5.93 27.71 17.78
C ASN A 87 5.16 28.72 16.92
N ASP A 88 4.77 29.84 17.53
CA ASP A 88 3.98 30.87 16.87
C ASP A 88 4.73 31.53 15.69
N THR A 89 6.05 31.64 15.75
CA THR A 89 6.86 32.20 14.66
C THR A 89 6.79 31.32 13.41
N TRP A 90 6.94 30.00 13.56
CA TRP A 90 6.82 29.06 12.44
C TRP A 90 5.42 29.08 11.84
N ALA A 91 4.39 29.17 12.68
CA ALA A 91 3.01 29.27 12.20
C ALA A 91 2.80 30.55 11.37
N ARG A 92 3.34 31.69 11.81
CA ARG A 92 3.27 32.96 11.06
C ARG A 92 3.99 32.88 9.72
N ASN A 93 5.23 32.40 9.72
CA ASN A 93 6.01 32.25 8.49
C ASN A 93 5.33 31.32 7.49
N ALA A 94 4.71 30.24 7.97
CA ALA A 94 3.93 29.33 7.14
C ALA A 94 2.67 30.01 6.58
N THR A 95 1.94 30.76 7.41
CA THR A 95 0.79 31.56 6.99
C THR A 95 1.16 32.57 5.90
N ASP A 96 2.27 33.30 6.06
CA ASP A 96 2.70 34.30 5.08
C ASP A 96 3.04 33.64 3.73
N ALA A 97 3.81 32.53 3.74
CA ALA A 97 4.14 31.79 2.53
C ALA A 97 2.90 31.18 1.83
N LEU A 98 1.94 30.65 2.61
CA LEU A 98 0.69 30.11 2.07
C LEU A 98 -0.25 31.22 1.58
N TYR A 99 -0.22 32.41 2.20
CA TYR A 99 -1.02 33.53 1.75
C TYR A 99 -0.57 33.99 0.36
N GLU A 100 0.74 34.11 0.13
CA GLU A 100 1.29 34.45 -1.20
C GLU A 100 0.86 33.45 -2.28
N PHE A 101 0.81 32.16 -1.94
CA PHE A 101 0.29 31.12 -2.83
C PHE A 101 -1.19 31.29 -3.16
N MET A 102 -2.01 31.62 -2.15
CA MET A 102 -3.45 31.83 -2.33
C MET A 102 -3.79 33.13 -3.08
N ASP A 103 -2.81 34.03 -3.25
CA ASP A 103 -2.93 35.30 -3.98
C ASP A 103 -2.21 35.24 -5.35
N ASP A 104 -1.71 34.08 -5.78
CA ASP A 104 -0.98 33.92 -7.03
C ASP A 104 -1.94 33.99 -8.25
N GLU A 105 -1.88 35.11 -8.97
CA GLU A 105 -2.69 35.38 -10.18
C GLU A 105 -2.44 34.36 -11.32
N ASN A 106 -1.35 33.59 -11.27
CA ASN A 106 -1.05 32.56 -12.27
C ASN A 106 -1.74 31.21 -11.98
N ILE A 107 -2.36 31.06 -10.81
CA ILE A 107 -3.08 29.85 -10.41
C ILE A 107 -4.58 30.09 -10.54
N SER A 108 -5.31 29.13 -11.10
CA SER A 108 -6.76 29.26 -11.25
C SER A 108 -7.49 29.15 -9.91
N HIS A 109 -8.67 29.78 -9.82
CA HIS A 109 -9.52 29.69 -8.62
C HIS A 109 -9.86 28.25 -8.23
N ASP A 110 -10.12 27.36 -9.21
CA ASP A 110 -10.42 25.95 -8.95
C ASP A 110 -9.20 25.21 -8.37
N GLN A 111 -7.99 25.54 -8.82
CA GLN A 111 -6.74 24.99 -8.27
C GLN A 111 -6.50 25.49 -6.84
N LEU A 112 -6.71 26.77 -6.56
CA LEU A 112 -6.58 27.32 -5.20
C LEU A 112 -7.59 26.69 -4.24
N LYS A 113 -8.84 26.56 -4.68
CA LYS A 113 -9.91 25.88 -3.94
C LYS A 113 -9.54 24.43 -3.61
N TYR A 114 -9.12 23.68 -4.62
CA TYR A 114 -8.66 22.30 -4.46
C TYR A 114 -7.47 22.21 -3.49
N SER A 115 -6.53 23.15 -3.58
CA SER A 115 -5.35 23.22 -2.71
C SER A 115 -5.71 23.43 -1.25
N ALA A 116 -6.58 24.40 -0.96
CA ALA A 116 -7.05 24.68 0.40
C ALA A 116 -7.75 23.46 1.01
N CYS A 117 -8.65 22.81 0.26
CA CYS A 117 -9.29 21.55 0.67
C CYS A 117 -8.25 20.48 0.99
N LEU A 118 -7.33 20.21 0.05
CA LEU A 118 -6.41 19.09 0.16
C LEU A 118 -5.39 19.26 1.30
N LEU A 119 -4.84 20.47 1.47
CA LEU A 119 -3.91 20.77 2.55
C LEU A 119 -4.56 20.65 3.93
N ALA A 120 -5.80 21.11 4.08
CA ALA A 120 -6.56 20.92 5.32
C ALA A 120 -6.89 19.44 5.57
N ASP A 121 -7.26 18.71 4.53
CA ASP A 121 -7.55 17.28 4.61
C ASP A 121 -6.33 16.45 5.06
N MET A 122 -5.10 16.82 4.63
CA MET A 122 -3.87 16.15 5.09
C MET A 122 -3.71 16.26 6.60
N VAL A 123 -4.01 17.42 7.18
CA VAL A 123 -3.96 17.64 8.64
C VAL A 123 -5.07 16.85 9.34
N GLU A 124 -6.28 16.82 8.77
CA GLU A 124 -7.39 16.03 9.31
C GLU A 124 -7.07 14.53 9.33
N ILE A 125 -6.43 14.01 8.29
CA ILE A 125 -6.00 12.60 8.21
C ILE A 125 -4.95 12.27 9.26
N GLU A 126 -3.97 13.14 9.49
CA GLU A 126 -2.97 12.92 10.53
C GLU A 126 -3.63 12.81 11.92
N GLN A 127 -4.58 13.69 12.22
CA GLN A 127 -5.34 13.64 13.46
C GLN A 127 -6.18 12.36 13.56
N ASN A 128 -6.79 11.93 12.45
CA ASN A 128 -7.56 10.69 12.38
C ASN A 128 -6.69 9.44 12.59
N ALA A 129 -5.47 9.41 12.04
CA ALA A 129 -4.51 8.33 12.24
C ALA A 129 -4.06 8.27 13.72
N ALA A 130 -3.75 9.43 14.30
CA ALA A 130 -3.38 9.52 15.70
C ALA A 130 -4.52 9.13 16.65
N HIS A 131 -5.76 9.52 16.32
CA HIS A 131 -6.96 9.13 17.06
C HIS A 131 -7.18 7.62 16.99
N HIS A 132 -7.08 7.03 15.80
CA HIS A 132 -7.19 5.59 15.59
C HIS A 132 -6.18 4.83 16.46
N ARG A 133 -4.90 5.20 16.38
CA ARG A 133 -3.84 4.59 17.19
C ARG A 133 -4.15 4.65 18.70
N LYS A 134 -4.61 5.81 19.20
CA LYS A 134 -4.97 5.99 20.62
C LYS A 134 -6.17 5.14 21.03
N LEU A 135 -7.20 5.09 20.19
CA LEU A 135 -8.39 4.27 20.43
C LEU A 135 -8.01 2.78 20.51
N MET A 136 -7.21 2.30 19.56
CA MET A 136 -6.76 0.90 19.56
C MET A 136 -5.87 0.57 20.76
N ALA A 137 -5.01 1.51 21.19
CA ALA A 137 -4.22 1.35 22.41
C ALA A 137 -5.12 1.22 23.65
N LYS A 138 -6.19 2.02 23.73
CA LYS A 138 -7.15 1.96 24.84
C LYS A 138 -7.92 0.63 24.87
N ILE A 139 -8.40 0.15 23.72
CA ILE A 139 -9.07 -1.15 23.62
C ILE A 139 -8.12 -2.26 24.11
N ALA A 140 -6.86 -2.23 23.65
CA ALA A 140 -5.87 -3.23 24.05
C ALA A 140 -5.54 -3.17 25.56
N GLU A 141 -5.55 -1.99 26.16
CA GLU A 141 -5.40 -1.81 27.61
C GLU A 141 -6.56 -2.43 28.41
N GLU A 142 -7.80 -2.29 27.90
CA GLU A 142 -9.02 -2.80 28.55
C GLU A 142 -9.16 -4.33 28.41
N GLU A 143 -8.65 -4.92 27.32
CA GLU A 143 -8.85 -6.34 26.98
C GLU A 143 -7.70 -7.28 27.38
N SER A 144 -6.54 -6.78 27.82
CA SER A 144 -5.31 -7.57 27.93
C SER A 144 -4.62 -7.60 29.31
N ASN A 145 -3.60 -8.46 29.45
CA ASN A 145 -2.74 -8.60 30.64
C ASN A 145 -1.69 -7.47 30.75
N ASP A 146 -0.96 -7.42 31.88
CA ASP A 146 -0.04 -6.33 32.30
C ASP A 146 0.91 -5.78 31.21
N ASP A 147 1.40 -6.61 30.29
CA ASP A 147 2.30 -6.21 29.18
C ASP A 147 1.71 -5.10 28.26
N TYR A 148 0.38 -5.01 28.11
CA TYR A 148 -0.26 -3.99 27.25
C TYR A 148 -0.48 -2.65 27.96
N ARG A 149 -0.64 -2.65 29.28
CA ARG A 149 -0.70 -1.41 30.06
C ARG A 149 0.60 -0.63 29.95
N GLU A 150 1.73 -1.32 29.91
CA GLU A 150 3.04 -0.69 29.71
C GLU A 150 3.19 -0.08 28.30
N ALA A 151 2.53 -0.66 27.28
CA ALA A 151 2.57 -0.18 25.91
C ALA A 151 1.70 1.07 25.67
N TYR A 152 0.62 1.28 26.43
CA TYR A 152 -0.29 2.41 26.24
C TYR A 152 0.44 3.76 26.26
N SER A 153 1.30 3.97 27.27
CA SER A 153 2.08 5.22 27.40
C SER A 153 2.98 5.50 26.18
N LEU A 154 3.53 4.45 25.56
CA LEU A 154 4.38 4.56 24.36
C LEU A 154 3.57 4.97 23.13
N ILE A 155 2.32 4.49 23.05
CA ILE A 155 1.50 4.55 21.85
C ILE A 155 0.57 5.78 21.86
N ALA A 156 -0.02 6.08 23.02
CA ALA A 156 -1.03 7.11 23.18
C ALA A 156 -0.47 8.45 23.70
N GLU A 157 0.70 8.43 24.35
CA GLU A 157 1.28 9.60 25.00
C GLU A 157 2.64 10.00 24.40
N ARG A 158 3.17 11.13 24.87
CA ARG A 158 4.49 11.63 24.48
C ARG A 158 5.57 11.02 25.36
N TYR A 159 5.83 9.72 25.20
CA TYR A 159 6.83 9.01 25.99
C TYR A 159 8.28 9.37 25.60
N MET A 160 9.08 9.84 26.55
CA MET A 160 10.46 10.33 26.30
C MET A 160 11.56 9.30 26.62
N GLY A 161 11.22 8.13 27.16
CA GLY A 161 12.18 7.09 27.51
C GLY A 161 12.59 6.21 26.31
N LYS A 162 13.37 5.16 26.61
CA LYS A 162 13.73 4.13 25.64
C LYS A 162 12.61 3.11 25.48
N VAL A 163 12.44 2.60 24.27
CA VAL A 163 11.49 1.54 23.93
C VAL A 163 12.25 0.21 23.93
N SER A 164 11.84 -0.74 24.76
CA SER A 164 12.49 -2.04 24.85
C SER A 164 12.26 -2.89 23.59
N PRO A 165 13.15 -3.85 23.27
CA PRO A 165 12.93 -4.79 22.16
C PRO A 165 11.58 -5.52 22.22
N ASP A 166 11.06 -5.79 23.42
CA ASP A 166 9.77 -6.42 23.61
C ASP A 166 8.60 -5.47 23.31
N GLN A 167 8.74 -4.19 23.64
CA GLN A 167 7.75 -3.16 23.27
C GLN A 167 7.69 -2.94 21.76
N TRP A 168 8.82 -3.05 21.05
CA TRP A 168 8.85 -3.07 19.57
C TRP A 168 8.16 -4.30 18.96
N ARG A 169 8.04 -5.39 19.72
CA ARG A 169 7.40 -6.65 19.31
C ARG A 169 5.88 -6.64 19.49
N VAL A 170 5.34 -5.87 20.44
CA VAL A 170 3.88 -5.85 20.72
C VAL A 170 3.10 -5.55 19.44
N ALA A 171 2.15 -6.44 19.11
CA ALA A 171 1.21 -6.37 17.99
C ALA A 171 -0.21 -6.46 18.59
N GLN A 172 -1.28 -5.84 18.06
CA GLN A 172 -1.53 -5.49 16.67
C GLN A 172 -2.02 -4.05 16.48
N PRO A 173 -1.72 -3.47 15.32
CA PRO A 173 -2.59 -2.50 14.70
C PRO A 173 -3.92 -3.22 14.37
N LEU A 174 -4.91 -3.11 15.26
CA LEU A 174 -6.27 -3.56 14.97
C LEU A 174 -6.75 -2.74 13.78
N LEU A 175 -7.09 -3.40 12.68
CA LEU A 175 -7.80 -2.74 11.60
C LEU A 175 -9.14 -2.25 12.16
N ASP A 176 -9.59 -1.04 11.83
CA ASP A 176 -10.91 -0.56 12.22
C ASP A 176 -11.63 -0.04 10.97
N LEU A 177 -12.47 -0.90 10.39
CA LEU A 177 -13.17 -0.58 9.15
C LEU A 177 -14.19 0.55 9.32
N ASP A 178 -14.77 0.71 10.52
CA ASP A 178 -15.71 1.79 10.79
C ASP A 178 -14.99 3.13 10.87
N HIS A 179 -13.84 3.16 11.56
CA HIS A 179 -13.02 4.37 11.62
C HIS A 179 -12.44 4.73 10.24
N MET A 180 -12.00 3.74 9.45
CA MET A 180 -11.61 3.95 8.05
C MET A 180 -12.75 4.57 7.25
N ARG A 181 -13.94 4.00 7.31
CA ARG A 181 -15.11 4.53 6.60
C ARG A 181 -15.41 5.98 6.98
N MET A 182 -15.48 6.27 8.28
CA MET A 182 -15.84 7.60 8.78
C MET A 182 -14.78 8.66 8.47
N GLY A 183 -13.49 8.34 8.65
CA GLY A 183 -12.40 9.25 8.37
C GLY A 183 -12.26 9.52 6.88
N MET A 184 -12.44 8.49 6.05
CA MET A 184 -12.26 8.62 4.61
C MET A 184 -13.40 9.35 3.92
N ASP A 185 -14.64 9.16 4.34
CA ASP A 185 -15.82 9.79 3.74
C ASP A 185 -15.75 11.33 3.73
N LYS A 186 -14.98 11.95 4.63
CA LYS A 186 -14.95 13.41 4.81
C LYS A 186 -13.87 14.14 4.02
N VAL A 187 -12.83 13.44 3.57
CA VAL A 187 -11.63 14.05 2.99
C VAL A 187 -11.41 13.57 1.56
N ASN A 188 -10.55 14.22 0.79
CA ASN A 188 -10.05 13.75 -0.51
C ASN A 188 -9.10 12.56 -0.32
N ILE A 189 -9.13 11.58 -1.24
CA ILE A 189 -8.30 10.37 -1.09
C ILE A 189 -6.81 10.63 -1.35
N GLU A 190 -6.53 11.69 -2.09
CA GLU A 190 -5.18 12.17 -2.42
C GLU A 190 -4.42 12.51 -1.15
N ALA A 191 -5.08 13.06 -0.13
CA ALA A 191 -4.46 13.38 1.14
C ALA A 191 -4.01 12.11 1.88
N PHE A 192 -4.72 10.99 1.76
CA PHE A 192 -4.27 9.70 2.32
C PHE A 192 -3.03 9.16 1.63
N ILE A 193 -2.95 9.34 0.31
CA ILE A 193 -1.82 8.92 -0.50
C ILE A 193 -0.58 9.72 -0.09
N ILE A 194 -0.72 11.04 0.05
CA ILE A 194 0.37 11.94 0.42
C ILE A 194 0.83 11.69 1.86
N LYS A 195 -0.09 11.60 2.83
CA LYS A 195 0.27 11.25 4.22
C LYS A 195 0.85 9.84 4.33
N GLY A 196 0.40 8.89 3.51
CA GLY A 196 1.01 7.56 3.41
C GLY A 196 2.47 7.61 2.92
N ALA A 197 2.79 8.52 2.00
CA ALA A 197 4.14 8.75 1.51
C ALA A 197 5.02 9.39 2.58
N GLU A 198 4.47 10.37 3.30
CA GLU A 198 5.13 11.00 4.44
C GLU A 198 5.48 10.00 5.54
N ILE A 199 4.54 9.12 5.93
CA ILE A 199 4.85 8.07 6.90
C ILE A 199 5.91 7.11 6.38
N MET A 200 5.89 6.78 5.08
CA MET A 200 6.94 5.96 4.50
C MET A 200 8.32 6.65 4.59
N ASP A 201 8.40 7.95 4.29
CA ASP A 201 9.63 8.73 4.44
C ASP A 201 10.08 8.83 5.90
N ASN A 202 9.18 9.14 6.83
CA ASN A 202 9.47 9.20 8.27
C ASN A 202 10.00 7.85 8.79
N LEU A 203 9.52 6.73 8.24
CA LEU A 203 10.04 5.41 8.54
C LEU A 203 11.38 5.14 7.85
N GLN A 204 11.71 5.70 6.70
CA GLN A 204 13.02 5.52 6.05
C GLN A 204 14.10 6.47 6.59
N TYR A 205 13.70 7.67 6.99
CA TYR A 205 14.54 8.76 7.48
C TYR A 205 13.90 9.41 8.72
N PRO A 206 13.95 8.76 9.88
CA PRO A 206 13.30 9.29 11.08
C PRO A 206 13.93 10.60 11.53
N SER A 207 13.18 11.69 11.44
CA SER A 207 13.60 13.02 11.93
C SER A 207 13.54 13.13 13.46
N SER A 208 12.71 12.32 14.12
CA SER A 208 12.56 12.29 15.57
C SER A 208 13.54 11.33 16.24
N LYS A 209 14.32 11.83 17.20
CA LYS A 209 15.16 10.99 18.09
C LYS A 209 14.36 10.20 19.13
N ARG A 210 13.06 10.50 19.29
CA ARG A 210 12.17 9.81 20.23
C ARG A 210 11.72 8.49 19.62
N GLU A 211 12.22 7.37 20.15
CA GLU A 211 11.91 6.01 19.69
C GLU A 211 10.40 5.72 19.69
N SER A 212 9.66 6.23 20.67
CA SER A 212 8.20 6.08 20.71
C SER A 212 7.47 6.82 19.58
N ALA A 213 8.04 7.89 19.02
CA ALA A 213 7.50 8.53 17.81
C ALA A 213 7.61 7.61 16.59
N VAL A 214 8.77 6.98 16.43
CA VAL A 214 9.01 6.05 15.33
C VAL A 214 8.12 4.81 15.47
N LEU A 215 7.92 4.30 16.69
CA LEU A 215 6.96 3.23 16.95
C LEU A 215 5.52 3.66 16.65
N GLN A 216 5.17 4.90 16.97
CA GLN A 216 3.87 5.50 16.66
C GLN A 216 3.61 5.54 15.14
N ASP A 217 4.61 5.89 14.34
CA ASP A 217 4.54 5.88 12.86
C ASP A 217 4.44 4.45 12.31
N VAL A 218 5.19 3.50 12.89
CA VAL A 218 5.09 2.07 12.54
C VAL A 218 3.66 1.56 12.73
N LEU A 219 3.02 1.91 13.85
CA LEU A 219 1.66 1.48 14.15
C LEU A 219 0.65 2.08 13.17
N GLU A 220 0.74 3.37 12.88
CA GLU A 220 -0.14 4.03 11.89
C GLU A 220 0.07 3.47 10.48
N ALA A 221 1.32 3.20 10.08
CA ALA A 221 1.63 2.57 8.80
C ALA A 221 0.92 1.21 8.66
N GLU A 222 0.93 0.40 9.72
CA GLU A 222 0.44 -0.97 9.67
C GLU A 222 -1.10 -1.11 9.85
N SER A 223 -1.75 -0.31 10.71
CA SER A 223 -3.23 -0.37 10.89
C SER A 223 -4.00 0.57 10.00
N PHE A 224 -3.43 1.70 9.62
CA PHE A 224 -4.21 2.78 9.04
C PHE A 224 -3.85 2.98 7.57
N TYR A 225 -2.63 3.44 7.27
CA TYR A 225 -2.27 3.83 5.91
C TYR A 225 -2.12 2.65 4.95
N ALA A 226 -1.34 1.62 5.29
CA ALA A 226 -1.09 0.52 4.36
C ALA A 226 -2.36 -0.29 4.03
N PRO A 227 -3.27 -0.62 4.97
CA PRO A 227 -4.53 -1.28 4.63
C PRO A 227 -5.43 -0.43 3.74
N ILE A 228 -5.50 0.88 3.96
CA ILE A 228 -6.26 1.81 3.11
C ILE A 228 -5.67 1.84 1.68
N LEU A 229 -4.35 1.98 1.54
CA LEU A 229 -3.67 1.95 0.24
C LEU A 229 -3.91 0.62 -0.50
N GLU A 230 -3.88 -0.51 0.21
CA GLU A 230 -4.21 -1.83 -0.35
C GLU A 230 -5.68 -1.90 -0.81
N ALA A 231 -6.61 -1.35 -0.03
CA ALA A 231 -8.03 -1.30 -0.37
C ALA A 231 -8.31 -0.46 -1.64
N MET A 232 -7.58 0.64 -1.81
CA MET A 232 -7.64 1.47 -3.02
C MET A 232 -7.04 0.77 -4.24
N GLY A 233 -6.18 -0.22 -4.04
CA GLY A 233 -5.50 -0.97 -5.10
C GLY A 233 -4.04 -0.57 -5.34
N TYR A 234 -3.45 0.27 -4.48
CA TYR A 234 -2.02 0.60 -4.50
C TYR A 234 -1.21 -0.50 -3.78
N GLU A 235 -1.26 -1.72 -4.33
CA GLU A 235 -0.64 -2.91 -3.71
C GLU A 235 0.88 -2.75 -3.52
N ALA A 236 1.57 -2.07 -4.45
CA ALA A 236 2.99 -1.76 -4.36
C ALA A 236 3.32 -0.84 -3.19
N PHE A 237 2.55 0.24 -3.07
CA PHE A 237 2.72 1.22 -2.03
C PHE A 237 2.46 0.61 -0.65
N ALA A 238 1.34 -0.10 -0.52
CA ALA A 238 0.98 -0.79 0.72
C ALA A 238 2.01 -1.88 1.11
N ALA A 239 2.64 -2.54 0.13
CA ALA A 239 3.66 -3.55 0.39
C ALA A 239 4.98 -2.94 0.85
N GLU A 240 5.39 -1.80 0.29
CA GLU A 240 6.62 -1.11 0.70
C GLU A 240 6.45 -0.40 2.04
N LEU A 241 5.33 0.28 2.27
CA LEU A 241 5.04 0.93 3.55
C LEU A 241 5.10 -0.08 4.71
N ARG A 242 4.58 -1.30 4.51
CA ARG A 242 4.72 -2.39 5.49
C ARG A 242 6.14 -2.94 5.56
N SER A 243 6.89 -2.93 4.46
CA SER A 243 8.29 -3.33 4.44
C SER A 243 9.11 -2.44 5.36
N VAL A 244 9.03 -1.12 5.18
CA VAL A 244 9.79 -0.16 5.98
C VAL A 244 9.37 -0.18 7.45
N ALA A 245 8.08 -0.35 7.75
CA ALA A 245 7.58 -0.52 9.11
C ALA A 245 8.17 -1.77 9.79
N LYS A 246 8.19 -2.91 9.09
CA LYS A 246 8.79 -4.15 9.59
C LYS A 246 10.29 -4.03 9.79
N VAL A 247 11.00 -3.38 8.87
CA VAL A 247 12.44 -3.09 9.01
C VAL A 247 12.69 -2.29 10.29
N ARG A 248 11.89 -1.24 10.54
CA ARG A 248 12.01 -0.44 11.77
C ARG A 248 11.72 -1.23 13.04
N ARG A 249 10.70 -2.09 13.04
CA ARG A 249 10.45 -3.01 14.16
C ARG A 249 11.63 -3.94 14.43
N LEU A 250 12.25 -4.49 13.37
CA LEU A 250 13.39 -5.41 13.52
C LEU A 250 14.64 -4.68 14.03
N ILE A 251 14.90 -3.45 13.57
CA ILE A 251 15.96 -2.59 14.09
C ILE A 251 15.73 -2.31 15.58
N GLY A 252 14.52 -1.89 15.98
CA GLY A 252 14.17 -1.67 17.38
C GLY A 252 14.25 -2.93 18.26
N GLN A 253 14.16 -4.12 17.66
CA GLN A 253 14.37 -5.41 18.32
C GLN A 253 15.84 -5.85 18.37
N GLY A 254 16.78 -5.08 17.80
CA GLY A 254 18.19 -5.47 17.67
C GLY A 254 18.43 -6.60 16.67
N LYS A 255 17.60 -6.73 15.64
CA LYS A 255 17.61 -7.82 14.63
C LYS A 255 18.02 -7.34 13.24
N GLU A 256 18.98 -6.42 13.17
CA GLU A 256 19.45 -5.82 11.92
C GLU A 256 20.07 -6.85 10.97
N ASP A 257 20.71 -7.90 11.50
CA ASP A 257 21.30 -8.99 10.70
C ASP A 257 20.27 -9.73 9.83
N LEU A 258 19.02 -9.84 10.31
CA LEU A 258 17.93 -10.42 9.52
C LEU A 258 17.54 -9.52 8.34
N VAL A 259 17.56 -8.19 8.54
CA VAL A 259 17.29 -7.21 7.49
C VAL A 259 18.39 -7.28 6.43
N LYS A 260 19.66 -7.34 6.87
CA LYS A 260 20.80 -7.48 5.96
C LYS A 260 20.72 -8.77 5.14
N SER A 261 20.47 -9.90 5.80
CA SER A 261 20.33 -11.21 5.12
C SER A 261 19.17 -11.20 4.13
N ALA A 262 18.03 -10.59 4.48
CA ALA A 262 16.89 -10.47 3.59
C ALA A 262 17.19 -9.60 2.36
N LYS A 263 17.95 -8.51 2.54
CA LYS A 263 18.39 -7.65 1.43
C LYS A 263 19.34 -8.39 0.49
N GLU A 264 20.33 -9.10 1.01
CA GLU A 264 21.25 -9.92 0.21
C GLU A 264 20.51 -10.98 -0.63
N ILE A 265 19.53 -11.66 -0.03
CA ILE A 265 18.68 -12.64 -0.75
C ILE A 265 17.87 -11.94 -1.85
N GLN A 266 17.25 -10.80 -1.54
CA GLN A 266 16.47 -10.05 -2.52
C GLN A 266 17.36 -9.59 -3.69
N ASP A 267 18.52 -9.02 -3.40
CA ASP A 267 19.45 -8.48 -4.41
C ASP A 267 19.92 -9.56 -5.38
N ARG A 268 20.19 -10.78 -4.89
CA ARG A 268 20.53 -11.93 -5.76
C ARG A 268 19.42 -12.25 -6.75
N VAL A 269 18.16 -12.22 -6.31
CA VAL A 269 17.01 -12.46 -7.20
C VAL A 269 16.80 -11.29 -8.17
N LEU A 270 16.99 -10.05 -7.70
CA LEU A 270 16.90 -8.86 -8.54
C LEU A 270 17.97 -8.81 -9.62
N GLN A 271 19.18 -9.31 -9.34
CA GLN A 271 20.26 -9.44 -10.33
C GLN A 271 19.92 -10.38 -11.49
N VAL A 272 19.09 -11.40 -11.26
CA VAL A 272 18.60 -12.27 -12.34
C VAL A 272 17.66 -11.48 -13.25
N GLY A 273 16.79 -10.65 -12.68
CA GLY A 273 15.80 -9.86 -13.40
C GLY A 273 14.51 -10.64 -13.67
N MET A 274 13.37 -9.95 -13.54
CA MET A 274 12.05 -10.56 -13.68
C MET A 274 11.78 -11.09 -15.09
N ASP A 275 12.32 -10.44 -16.13
CA ASP A 275 12.19 -10.90 -17.53
C ASP A 275 12.74 -12.33 -17.69
N LYS A 276 14.00 -12.55 -17.28
CA LYS A 276 14.62 -13.88 -17.33
C LYS A 276 13.87 -14.91 -16.49
N ILE A 277 13.38 -14.51 -15.31
CA ILE A 277 12.61 -15.39 -14.43
C ILE A 277 11.30 -15.82 -15.12
N ALA A 278 10.56 -14.87 -15.68
CA ALA A 278 9.30 -15.14 -16.38
C ALA A 278 9.51 -15.99 -17.64
N ASP A 279 10.51 -15.66 -18.46
CA ASP A 279 10.89 -16.42 -19.66
C ASP A 279 11.24 -17.87 -19.29
N LYS A 280 12.03 -18.05 -18.23
CA LYS A 280 12.38 -19.39 -17.74
C LYS A 280 11.16 -20.15 -17.26
N ILE A 281 10.20 -19.51 -16.61
CA ILE A 281 8.99 -20.15 -16.07
C ILE A 281 8.03 -20.54 -17.19
N PHE A 282 7.68 -19.65 -18.12
CA PHE A 282 6.64 -19.88 -19.13
C PHE A 282 7.16 -20.41 -20.47
N GLY A 283 8.44 -20.18 -20.77
CA GLY A 283 9.17 -20.88 -21.82
C GLY A 283 9.18 -20.23 -23.21
N VAL A 284 8.72 -18.97 -23.35
CA VAL A 284 8.76 -18.23 -24.63
C VAL A 284 9.38 -16.85 -24.42
N ASN A 285 10.44 -16.54 -25.18
CA ASN A 285 11.20 -15.28 -25.14
C ASN A 285 10.45 -14.13 -25.87
N ASP A 286 9.21 -13.86 -25.48
CA ASP A 286 8.43 -12.68 -25.93
C ASP A 286 7.49 -12.18 -24.81
N GLY A 287 7.85 -12.46 -23.56
CA GLY A 287 7.10 -11.98 -22.41
C GLY A 287 7.22 -10.48 -22.24
N THR A 288 6.14 -9.82 -21.83
CA THR A 288 6.15 -8.42 -21.42
C THR A 288 6.08 -8.34 -19.90
N ILE A 289 7.07 -7.66 -19.28
CA ILE A 289 7.05 -7.31 -17.86
C ILE A 289 6.84 -5.81 -17.72
N ASN A 290 5.79 -5.43 -16.99
CA ASN A 290 5.51 -4.05 -16.61
C ASN A 290 5.62 -3.88 -15.10
N TYR A 291 6.11 -2.74 -14.65
CA TYR A 291 6.13 -2.35 -13.24
C TYR A 291 4.87 -1.55 -12.89
N ALA A 292 4.32 -1.78 -11.69
CA ALA A 292 3.17 -1.03 -11.17
C ALA A 292 3.54 0.39 -10.70
N ILE A 293 4.83 0.67 -10.57
CA ILE A 293 5.37 1.93 -10.07
C ILE A 293 6.36 2.51 -11.09
N ARG A 294 6.65 3.80 -10.97
CA ARG A 294 7.72 4.45 -11.74
C ARG A 294 9.08 4.21 -11.09
N LYS A 295 10.12 4.37 -11.90
CA LYS A 295 11.48 4.46 -11.40
C LYS A 295 11.65 5.74 -10.60
N ASP A 296 12.47 5.68 -9.57
CA ASP A 296 12.99 6.87 -8.93
C ASP A 296 13.83 7.65 -9.97
N GLU A 297 13.58 8.96 -10.06
CA GLU A 297 14.17 9.81 -11.11
C GLU A 297 15.68 9.98 -10.94
N ASP A 298 16.18 9.94 -9.70
CA ASP A 298 17.61 10.15 -9.41
C ASP A 298 18.42 8.86 -9.64
N SER A 299 17.94 7.73 -9.12
CA SER A 299 18.65 6.45 -9.16
C SER A 299 18.36 5.66 -10.45
N GLY A 300 17.23 5.90 -11.11
CA GLY A 300 16.78 5.08 -12.24
C GLY A 300 16.35 3.66 -11.84
N GLU A 301 16.17 3.40 -10.55
CA GLU A 301 15.80 2.10 -9.98
C GLU A 301 14.35 2.08 -9.48
N TYR A 302 13.79 0.88 -9.36
CA TYR A 302 12.48 0.69 -8.74
C TYR A 302 12.64 0.42 -7.25
N SER A 303 11.96 1.20 -6.41
CA SER A 303 11.94 0.99 -4.96
C SER A 303 11.20 -0.30 -4.56
N THR A 304 10.27 -0.76 -5.40
CA THR A 304 9.51 -1.99 -5.19
C THR A 304 9.33 -2.74 -6.50
N HIS A 305 9.54 -4.05 -6.46
CA HIS A 305 9.55 -4.90 -7.64
C HIS A 305 8.24 -5.68 -7.74
N MET A 306 7.27 -5.08 -8.39
CA MET A 306 6.01 -5.73 -8.73
C MET A 306 5.32 -5.05 -9.91
N GLY A 307 4.41 -5.78 -10.54
CA GLY A 307 3.56 -5.25 -11.58
C GLY A 307 2.80 -6.32 -12.33
N GLU A 308 2.79 -6.20 -13.65
CA GLU A 308 2.01 -7.04 -14.55
C GLU A 308 2.93 -7.80 -15.49
N PHE A 309 2.50 -9.00 -15.90
CA PHE A 309 3.17 -9.76 -16.93
C PHE A 309 2.17 -10.29 -17.94
N ALA A 310 2.63 -10.47 -19.16
CA ALA A 310 2.02 -11.30 -20.18
C ALA A 310 3.10 -12.19 -20.79
N ALA A 311 2.82 -13.46 -20.99
CA ALA A 311 3.76 -14.41 -21.55
C ALA A 311 3.03 -15.44 -22.40
N ASP A 312 3.57 -15.73 -23.59
CA ASP A 312 3.15 -16.89 -24.35
C ASP A 312 3.67 -18.17 -23.69
N THR A 313 2.85 -19.21 -23.70
CA THR A 313 3.22 -20.52 -23.19
C THR A 313 3.65 -21.43 -24.33
N LYS A 314 4.39 -22.49 -23.99
CA LYS A 314 4.73 -23.57 -24.93
C LYS A 314 3.52 -24.30 -25.53
N TYR A 315 2.32 -24.18 -24.94
CA TYR A 315 1.10 -24.81 -25.44
C TYR A 315 0.33 -23.92 -26.44
N GLY A 316 0.85 -22.74 -26.77
CA GLY A 316 0.29 -21.87 -27.81
C GLY A 316 -0.84 -20.96 -27.33
N ASN A 317 -0.96 -20.76 -26.02
CA ASN A 317 -1.83 -19.75 -25.42
C ASN A 317 -1.02 -18.69 -24.66
N MET A 318 -1.64 -17.54 -24.40
CA MET A 318 -1.04 -16.45 -23.64
C MET A 318 -1.58 -16.45 -22.21
N VAL A 319 -0.69 -16.39 -21.23
CA VAL A 319 -1.04 -16.16 -19.82
C VAL A 319 -0.69 -14.74 -19.42
N ALA A 320 -1.50 -14.14 -18.55
CA ALA A 320 -1.25 -12.81 -18.04
C ALA A 320 -1.66 -12.69 -16.57
N GLY A 321 -1.06 -11.75 -15.87
CA GLY A 321 -1.46 -11.42 -14.52
C GLY A 321 -0.43 -10.59 -13.78
N ASN A 322 -0.29 -10.81 -12.47
CA ASN A 322 0.57 -9.98 -11.60
C ASN A 322 1.81 -10.74 -11.15
N TRP A 323 2.92 -10.02 -11.00
CA TRP A 323 4.15 -10.55 -10.42
C TRP A 323 4.64 -9.66 -9.28
N ARG A 324 5.40 -10.25 -8.35
CA ARG A 324 6.03 -9.53 -7.24
C ARG A 324 7.28 -10.26 -6.77
N ILE A 325 8.34 -9.51 -6.51
CA ILE A 325 9.46 -9.94 -5.68
C ILE A 325 9.21 -9.42 -4.26
N LYS A 326 9.33 -10.29 -3.27
CA LYS A 326 9.02 -9.95 -1.88
C LYS A 326 9.94 -8.84 -1.38
N THR A 327 9.38 -7.94 -0.59
CA THR A 327 10.08 -6.76 -0.05
C THR A 327 10.96 -7.16 1.13
N VAL A 328 12.05 -6.40 1.37
CA VAL A 328 13.06 -6.69 2.41
C VAL A 328 12.44 -6.94 3.78
N GLY A 329 11.56 -6.05 4.25
CA GLY A 329 10.93 -6.20 5.56
C GLY A 329 10.04 -7.44 5.65
N SER A 330 9.36 -7.81 4.57
CA SER A 330 8.55 -9.04 4.51
C SER A 330 9.40 -10.30 4.47
N LEU A 331 10.57 -10.26 3.82
CA LEU A 331 11.55 -11.35 3.81
C LEU A 331 12.19 -11.51 5.20
N ALA A 332 12.66 -10.43 5.81
CA ALA A 332 13.31 -10.44 7.12
C ALA A 332 12.37 -10.95 8.23
N ASP A 333 11.11 -10.54 8.20
CA ASP A 333 10.07 -11.02 9.11
C ASP A 333 9.80 -12.53 8.93
N LYS A 334 9.97 -13.07 7.72
CA LYS A 334 9.91 -14.53 7.48
C LYS A 334 11.16 -15.25 7.98
N LEU A 335 12.36 -14.69 7.75
CA LEU A 335 13.61 -15.26 8.25
C LEU A 335 13.63 -15.36 9.78
N LYS A 336 12.99 -14.41 10.48
CA LYS A 336 12.79 -14.47 11.94
C LYS A 336 12.11 -15.77 12.38
N GLY A 337 11.28 -16.38 11.52
CA GLY A 337 10.61 -17.66 11.77
C GLY A 337 11.51 -18.90 11.61
N GLY A 338 12.73 -18.75 11.09
CA GLY A 338 13.72 -19.83 10.93
C GLY A 338 13.54 -20.73 9.71
N ASP A 339 12.64 -20.41 8.78
CA ASP A 339 12.30 -21.27 7.64
C ASP A 339 12.90 -20.78 6.32
N GLY A 340 13.11 -21.71 5.37
CA GLY A 340 13.35 -21.38 3.97
C GLY A 340 12.18 -20.61 3.35
N ILE A 341 12.48 -19.58 2.55
CA ILE A 341 11.47 -18.72 1.94
C ILE A 341 11.10 -19.25 0.57
N MET A 342 9.88 -19.77 0.42
CA MET A 342 9.42 -20.37 -0.86
C MET A 342 8.75 -19.39 -1.81
N ASP A 343 8.28 -18.23 -1.33
CA ASP A 343 7.51 -17.24 -2.09
C ASP A 343 8.31 -15.94 -2.25
N ILE A 344 9.59 -16.03 -2.57
CA ILE A 344 10.41 -14.84 -2.86
C ILE A 344 9.88 -14.17 -4.12
N VAL A 345 9.69 -14.95 -5.18
CA VAL A 345 8.96 -14.53 -6.39
C VAL A 345 7.54 -15.07 -6.31
N GLY A 346 6.57 -14.18 -6.27
CA GLY A 346 5.16 -14.51 -6.38
C GLY A 346 4.63 -14.14 -7.75
N MET A 347 3.96 -15.06 -8.42
CA MET A 347 3.23 -14.79 -9.66
C MET A 347 1.77 -15.20 -9.50
N MET A 348 0.89 -14.47 -10.17
CA MET A 348 -0.54 -14.73 -10.18
C MET A 348 -1.02 -14.67 -11.62
N VAL A 349 -1.35 -15.82 -12.20
CA VAL A 349 -2.02 -15.95 -13.49
C VAL A 349 -3.50 -15.67 -13.28
N ILE A 350 -4.03 -14.70 -14.03
CA ILE A 350 -5.42 -14.23 -13.90
C ILE A 350 -6.17 -14.56 -15.20
N SER A 351 -6.85 -15.71 -15.21
CA SER A 351 -7.61 -16.15 -16.37
C SER A 351 -9.03 -15.57 -16.37
N ARG A 352 -9.71 -15.65 -17.53
CA ARG A 352 -11.07 -15.12 -17.69
C ARG A 352 -12.10 -15.86 -16.85
N ASP A 353 -12.00 -17.18 -16.81
CA ASP A 353 -12.99 -18.09 -16.24
C ASP A 353 -12.33 -19.38 -15.73
N ARG A 354 -13.13 -20.23 -15.08
CA ARG A 354 -12.66 -21.47 -14.45
C ARG A 354 -12.09 -22.48 -15.46
N GLU A 355 -12.67 -22.55 -16.66
CA GLU A 355 -12.23 -23.45 -17.71
C GLU A 355 -10.81 -23.10 -18.15
N THR A 356 -10.58 -21.82 -18.44
CA THR A 356 -9.25 -21.31 -18.81
C THR A 356 -8.26 -21.51 -17.66
N THR A 357 -8.63 -21.16 -16.42
CA THR A 357 -7.77 -21.37 -15.24
C THR A 357 -7.39 -22.85 -15.02
N ALA A 358 -8.35 -23.77 -15.19
CA ALA A 358 -8.11 -25.20 -15.02
C ALA A 358 -7.17 -25.75 -16.10
N CYS A 359 -7.38 -25.34 -17.36
CA CYS A 359 -6.53 -25.69 -18.49
C CYS A 359 -5.10 -25.17 -18.31
N ASP A 360 -4.93 -23.87 -18.07
CA ASP A 360 -3.62 -23.21 -17.88
C ASP A 360 -2.82 -23.85 -16.74
N PHE A 361 -3.49 -24.10 -15.61
CA PHE A 361 -2.85 -24.72 -14.46
C PHE A 361 -2.44 -26.15 -14.77
N ALA A 362 -3.32 -26.96 -15.36
CA ALA A 362 -3.02 -28.36 -15.65
C ALA A 362 -1.86 -28.49 -16.64
N HIS A 363 -1.82 -27.66 -17.69
CA HIS A 363 -0.67 -27.59 -18.61
C HIS A 363 0.61 -27.15 -17.91
N PHE A 364 0.55 -26.14 -17.04
CA PHE A 364 1.74 -25.73 -16.29
C PHE A 364 2.31 -26.89 -15.44
N ILE A 365 1.45 -27.63 -14.74
CA ILE A 365 1.88 -28.79 -13.94
C ILE A 365 2.42 -29.92 -14.83
N ALA A 366 1.71 -30.27 -15.91
CA ALA A 366 2.07 -31.38 -16.78
C ALA A 366 3.35 -31.12 -17.59
N ASP A 367 3.57 -29.88 -18.05
CA ASP A 367 4.58 -29.55 -19.06
C ASP A 367 5.75 -28.74 -18.50
N ARG A 368 5.49 -27.79 -17.58
CA ARG A 368 6.52 -26.86 -17.08
C ARG A 368 7.12 -27.29 -15.75
N LEU A 369 6.30 -27.71 -14.78
CA LEU A 369 6.77 -28.03 -13.43
C LEU A 369 7.84 -29.12 -13.42
N LYS A 370 7.79 -30.06 -14.36
CA LYS A 370 8.78 -31.15 -14.52
C LYS A 370 10.20 -30.64 -14.85
N GLU A 371 10.34 -29.41 -15.35
CA GLU A 371 11.63 -28.78 -15.62
C GLU A 371 12.24 -28.12 -14.38
N PHE A 372 11.50 -28.04 -13.26
CA PHE A 372 11.89 -27.34 -12.04
C PHE A 372 11.95 -28.29 -10.86
N ARG A 373 12.54 -27.83 -9.74
CA ARG A 373 12.54 -28.60 -8.49
C ARG A 373 11.28 -28.25 -7.70
N PRO A 374 10.28 -29.15 -7.56
CA PRO A 374 9.11 -28.86 -6.76
C PRO A 374 9.49 -28.80 -5.28
N VAL A 375 8.93 -27.85 -4.54
CA VAL A 375 9.24 -27.69 -3.11
C VAL A 375 7.95 -27.39 -2.36
N CYS A 376 7.75 -28.02 -1.21
CA CYS A 376 6.53 -27.85 -0.42
C CYS A 376 6.53 -26.53 0.36
N ALA A 377 5.39 -25.84 0.35
CA ALA A 377 5.14 -24.78 1.32
C ALA A 377 5.08 -25.35 2.76
N ARG A 378 5.46 -24.56 3.77
CA ARG A 378 5.60 -24.99 5.18
C ARG A 378 4.43 -25.82 5.74
N SER A 379 3.19 -25.44 5.40
CA SER A 379 1.98 -26.09 5.92
C SER A 379 1.45 -27.23 5.04
N LYS A 380 2.21 -27.62 4.02
CA LYS A 380 1.81 -28.58 2.99
C LYS A 380 2.86 -29.67 2.86
N ASN A 381 2.42 -30.88 2.56
CA ASN A 381 3.30 -32.00 2.22
C ASN A 381 3.41 -32.24 0.71
N ARG A 382 2.80 -31.38 -0.11
CA ARG A 382 2.93 -31.39 -1.57
C ARG A 382 3.11 -29.96 -2.11
N PRO A 383 3.83 -29.81 -3.23
CA PRO A 383 4.06 -28.52 -3.88
C PRO A 383 2.83 -27.98 -4.63
N VAL A 384 1.93 -28.86 -5.06
CA VAL A 384 0.72 -28.51 -5.81
C VAL A 384 -0.50 -28.53 -4.87
N TYR A 385 -1.29 -27.45 -4.87
CA TYR A 385 -2.46 -27.29 -4.00
C TYR A 385 -3.64 -26.65 -4.71
N ILE A 386 -4.80 -27.30 -4.65
CA ILE A 386 -6.06 -26.87 -5.27
C ILE A 386 -7.07 -26.63 -4.16
N GLN A 387 -7.74 -25.49 -4.16
CA GLN A 387 -8.80 -25.16 -3.22
C GLN A 387 -9.97 -24.52 -3.97
N GLY A 388 -11.19 -24.92 -3.68
CA GLY A 388 -12.36 -24.28 -4.27
C GLY A 388 -13.66 -24.99 -3.98
N THR A 389 -14.71 -24.59 -4.71
CA THR A 389 -15.95 -25.35 -4.79
C THR A 389 -15.71 -26.72 -5.42
N LYS A 390 -16.66 -27.64 -5.25
CA LYS A 390 -16.58 -28.97 -5.87
C LYS A 390 -16.49 -28.84 -7.40
N GLU A 391 -17.27 -27.94 -7.98
CA GLU A 391 -17.29 -27.69 -9.42
C GLU A 391 -15.93 -27.21 -9.93
N TYR A 392 -15.28 -26.29 -9.23
CA TYR A 392 -13.94 -25.82 -9.58
C TYR A 392 -12.90 -26.94 -9.47
N VAL A 393 -12.88 -27.65 -8.34
CA VAL A 393 -11.92 -28.74 -8.10
C VAL A 393 -12.09 -29.85 -9.14
N ASP A 394 -13.31 -30.29 -9.40
CA ASP A 394 -13.59 -31.37 -10.37
C ASP A 394 -13.12 -30.96 -11.78
N ALA A 395 -13.27 -29.69 -12.17
CA ALA A 395 -12.78 -29.17 -13.44
C ALA A 395 -11.24 -29.20 -13.54
N VAL A 396 -10.54 -28.78 -12.48
CA VAL A 396 -9.06 -28.82 -12.45
C VAL A 396 -8.55 -30.25 -12.46
N GLU A 397 -9.12 -31.14 -11.63
CA GLU A 397 -8.73 -32.55 -11.59
C GLU A 397 -9.00 -33.27 -12.92
N GLN A 398 -10.08 -32.94 -13.62
CA GLN A 398 -10.36 -33.52 -14.93
C GLN A 398 -9.27 -33.18 -15.95
N ASN A 399 -8.87 -31.90 -16.04
CA ASN A 399 -7.78 -31.47 -16.93
C ASN A 399 -6.44 -32.12 -16.54
N LEU A 400 -6.13 -32.21 -15.24
CA LEU A 400 -4.92 -32.89 -14.76
C LEU A 400 -4.90 -34.37 -15.14
N ARG A 401 -6.02 -35.09 -14.97
CA ARG A 401 -6.14 -36.50 -15.36
C ARG A 401 -5.98 -36.71 -16.86
N GLU A 402 -6.57 -35.84 -17.68
CA GLU A 402 -6.45 -35.89 -19.15
C GLU A 402 -5.00 -35.71 -19.61
N LEU A 403 -4.21 -34.93 -18.87
CA LEU A 403 -2.78 -34.73 -19.11
C LEU A 403 -1.88 -35.74 -18.37
N GLY A 404 -2.46 -36.76 -17.75
CA GLY A 404 -1.73 -37.85 -17.09
C GLY A 404 -1.06 -37.48 -15.76
N VAL A 405 -1.49 -36.42 -15.10
CA VAL A 405 -1.03 -36.05 -13.75
C VAL A 405 -1.79 -36.85 -12.70
N GLY A 406 -1.05 -37.53 -11.83
CA GLY A 406 -1.61 -38.39 -10.78
C GLY A 406 -2.20 -37.61 -9.61
N SER A 407 -3.25 -38.16 -8.97
CA SER A 407 -3.85 -37.56 -7.76
C SER A 407 -2.94 -37.59 -6.54
N ASP A 408 -1.84 -38.34 -6.61
CA ASP A 408 -0.77 -38.35 -5.62
C ASP A 408 0.20 -37.16 -5.75
N GLU A 409 0.09 -36.35 -6.80
CA GLU A 409 0.98 -35.20 -7.05
C GLU A 409 0.47 -33.89 -6.41
N TYR A 410 -0.82 -33.80 -6.08
CA TYR A 410 -1.46 -32.56 -5.62
C TYR A 410 -2.33 -32.73 -4.38
N LEU A 411 -2.56 -31.65 -3.62
CA LEU A 411 -3.47 -31.60 -2.48
C LEU A 411 -4.75 -30.88 -2.86
N VAL A 412 -5.88 -31.38 -2.36
CA VAL A 412 -7.19 -30.78 -2.61
C VAL A 412 -7.84 -30.33 -1.30
N LYS A 413 -8.47 -29.16 -1.33
CA LYS A 413 -9.39 -28.70 -0.30
C LYS A 413 -10.71 -28.25 -0.93
N ILE A 414 -11.72 -29.11 -0.82
CA ILE A 414 -13.08 -28.85 -1.31
C ILE A 414 -13.89 -28.10 -0.26
N ASP A 415 -14.64 -27.08 -0.69
CA ASP A 415 -15.67 -26.44 0.12
C ASP A 415 -16.92 -27.32 0.17
N THR A 416 -17.27 -27.80 1.35
CA THR A 416 -18.49 -28.60 1.53
C THR A 416 -19.71 -27.69 1.68
N ASP A 417 -20.90 -28.21 1.41
CA ASP A 417 -22.15 -27.47 1.56
C ASP A 417 -22.34 -26.96 2.99
N GLU A 418 -22.01 -27.77 4.00
CA GLU A 418 -22.09 -27.38 5.40
C GLU A 418 -21.13 -26.23 5.72
N LYS A 419 -19.88 -26.30 5.23
CA LYS A 419 -18.88 -25.25 5.46
C LYS A 419 -19.23 -23.97 4.72
N ARG A 420 -19.78 -24.06 3.51
CA ARG A 420 -20.26 -22.92 2.75
C ARG A 420 -21.44 -22.25 3.45
N GLU A 421 -22.42 -23.04 3.90
CA GLU A 421 -23.57 -22.53 4.65
C GLU A 421 -23.09 -21.84 5.92
N GLN A 422 -22.30 -22.51 6.75
CA GLN A 422 -21.74 -21.97 7.99
C GLN A 422 -20.97 -20.66 7.75
N ARG A 423 -20.11 -20.63 6.72
CA ARG A 423 -19.35 -19.43 6.35
C ARG A 423 -20.26 -18.31 5.83
N GLY A 424 -21.34 -18.64 5.14
CA GLY A 424 -22.26 -17.70 4.49
C GLY A 424 -21.82 -17.25 3.09
N TYR A 425 -20.71 -17.80 2.59
CA TYR A 425 -20.17 -17.52 1.26
C TYR A 425 -19.22 -18.65 0.81
N SER A 426 -19.09 -18.81 -0.50
CA SER A 426 -18.20 -19.80 -1.13
C SER A 426 -16.73 -19.52 -0.78
N ILE A 427 -15.94 -20.59 -0.63
CA ILE A 427 -14.50 -20.47 -0.41
C ILE A 427 -13.84 -19.71 -1.57
N TYR A 428 -12.64 -19.22 -1.30
CA TYR A 428 -11.75 -18.69 -2.32
C TYR A 428 -11.24 -19.83 -3.23
N GLU A 429 -11.47 -19.68 -4.54
CA GLU A 429 -11.05 -20.66 -5.54
C GLU A 429 -9.67 -20.30 -6.09
N ILE A 430 -8.74 -21.24 -5.97
CA ILE A 430 -7.35 -21.03 -6.34
C ILE A 430 -6.63 -22.35 -6.55
N SER A 431 -5.78 -22.37 -7.57
CA SER A 431 -4.79 -23.42 -7.78
C SER A 431 -3.39 -22.83 -7.58
N LYS A 432 -2.54 -23.51 -6.83
CA LYS A 432 -1.22 -23.02 -6.43
C LYS A 432 -0.15 -24.06 -6.67
N VAL A 433 1.04 -23.58 -7.00
CA VAL A 433 2.23 -24.42 -7.10
C VAL A 433 3.45 -23.67 -6.55
N THR A 434 4.30 -24.39 -5.82
CA THR A 434 5.58 -23.89 -5.30
C THR A 434 6.74 -24.73 -5.80
N PHE A 435 7.80 -24.06 -6.26
CA PHE A 435 9.00 -24.70 -6.80
C PHE A 435 10.21 -23.78 -6.68
N ALA A 436 11.40 -24.31 -6.92
CA ALA A 436 12.63 -23.55 -7.08
C ALA A 436 13.14 -23.70 -8.51
N VAL A 437 13.64 -22.61 -9.08
CA VAL A 437 14.26 -22.57 -10.40
C VAL A 437 15.67 -22.00 -10.29
N ASP A 438 16.63 -22.69 -10.90
CA ASP A 438 18.02 -22.22 -10.96
C ASP A 438 18.23 -21.40 -12.24
N ILE A 439 18.68 -20.15 -12.07
CA ILE A 439 18.97 -19.22 -13.17
C ILE A 439 20.27 -18.50 -12.83
N ASP A 440 21.28 -18.57 -13.71
CA ASP A 440 22.58 -17.91 -13.52
C ASP A 440 23.22 -18.21 -12.14
N ASP A 441 23.20 -19.48 -11.71
CA ASP A 441 23.66 -19.98 -10.40
C ASP A 441 22.93 -19.37 -9.17
N VAL A 442 21.77 -18.76 -9.40
CA VAL A 442 20.86 -18.28 -8.35
C VAL A 442 19.65 -19.20 -8.28
N GLU A 443 19.47 -19.84 -7.13
CA GLU A 443 18.23 -20.56 -6.81
C GLU A 443 17.14 -19.53 -6.50
N VAL A 444 16.08 -19.50 -7.29
CA VAL A 444 14.93 -18.59 -7.16
C VAL A 444 13.71 -19.38 -6.69
N PRO A 445 13.25 -19.18 -5.44
CA PRO A 445 12.02 -19.77 -4.93
C PRO A 445 10.79 -19.03 -5.47
N VAL A 446 9.86 -19.78 -6.07
CA VAL A 446 8.70 -19.27 -6.79
C VAL A 446 7.40 -19.88 -6.22
N GLU A 447 6.40 -19.04 -6.03
CA GLU A 447 4.99 -19.43 -5.89
C GLU A 447 4.18 -18.88 -7.06
N ILE A 448 3.43 -19.73 -7.76
CA ILE A 448 2.46 -19.31 -8.78
C ILE A 448 1.05 -19.65 -8.32
N GLN A 449 0.15 -18.68 -8.46
CA GLN A 449 -1.27 -18.78 -8.18
C GLN A 449 -2.07 -18.64 -9.49
N PHE A 450 -3.01 -19.53 -9.73
CA PHE A 450 -3.92 -19.49 -10.87
C PHE A 450 -5.33 -19.22 -10.36
N ILE A 451 -5.91 -18.11 -10.80
CA ILE A 451 -7.22 -17.62 -10.37
C ILE A 451 -7.98 -17.00 -11.53
N THR A 452 -9.29 -16.83 -11.36
CA THR A 452 -10.11 -16.08 -12.31
C THR A 452 -10.11 -14.57 -11.99
N LYS A 453 -10.50 -13.74 -12.97
CA LYS A 453 -10.77 -12.32 -12.76
C LYS A 453 -11.81 -12.06 -11.67
N ASP A 454 -12.86 -12.87 -11.62
CA ASP A 454 -13.92 -12.76 -10.61
C ASP A 454 -13.40 -13.10 -9.21
N GLU A 455 -12.60 -14.16 -9.07
CA GLU A 455 -11.98 -14.52 -7.79
C GLU A 455 -10.96 -13.45 -7.36
N ARG A 456 -10.21 -12.85 -8.29
CA ARG A 456 -9.31 -11.73 -7.98
C ARG A 456 -10.09 -10.54 -7.42
N ARG A 457 -11.24 -10.20 -8.02
CA ARG A 457 -12.12 -9.15 -7.52
C ARG A 457 -12.65 -9.49 -6.13
N ARG A 458 -13.13 -10.72 -5.91
CA ARG A 458 -13.59 -11.19 -4.59
C ARG A 458 -12.49 -11.12 -3.53
N ALA A 459 -11.24 -11.41 -3.89
CA ALA A 459 -10.08 -11.35 -2.99
C ALA A 459 -9.56 -9.93 -2.71
N ARG A 460 -9.93 -8.93 -3.52
CA ARG A 460 -9.59 -7.52 -3.28
C ARG A 460 -10.65 -6.84 -2.43
N THR A 461 -11.89 -6.83 -2.90
CA THR A 461 -12.98 -6.01 -2.32
C THR A 461 -14.18 -6.84 -1.85
N GLY A 462 -14.14 -8.16 -2.03
CA GLY A 462 -15.25 -9.04 -1.67
C GLY A 462 -15.10 -9.71 -0.30
N GLU A 463 -15.96 -10.69 -0.08
CA GLU A 463 -16.08 -11.43 1.18
C GLU A 463 -14.87 -12.30 1.53
N VAL A 464 -14.04 -12.63 0.55
CA VAL A 464 -12.76 -13.34 0.74
C VAL A 464 -11.57 -12.38 0.71
N SER A 465 -11.81 -11.06 0.84
CA SER A 465 -10.75 -10.06 0.89
C SER A 465 -9.76 -10.36 2.00
N HIS A 466 -8.47 -10.23 1.68
CA HIS A 466 -7.39 -10.41 2.64
C HIS A 466 -7.48 -9.42 3.81
N ILE A 467 -7.93 -8.18 3.55
CA ILE A 467 -8.14 -7.15 4.59
C ILE A 467 -9.30 -7.57 5.50
N ALA A 468 -10.44 -7.97 4.92
CA ALA A 468 -11.59 -8.46 5.68
C ALA A 468 -11.21 -9.67 6.54
N TYR A 469 -10.44 -10.60 5.99
CA TYR A 469 -9.97 -11.78 6.70
C TYR A 469 -9.07 -11.43 7.90
N LYS A 470 -8.12 -10.51 7.72
CA LYS A 470 -7.26 -10.04 8.82
C LYS A 470 -8.07 -9.37 9.93
N TYR A 471 -9.04 -8.55 9.57
CA TYR A 471 -9.92 -7.90 10.55
C TYR A 471 -10.78 -8.91 11.30
N LEU A 472 -11.33 -9.92 10.60
CA LEU A 472 -12.04 -11.01 11.26
C LEU A 472 -11.15 -11.76 12.25
N GLN A 473 -9.90 -12.07 11.88
CA GLN A 473 -8.96 -12.70 12.80
C GLN A 473 -8.68 -11.84 14.03
N SER A 474 -8.51 -10.53 13.86
CA SER A 474 -8.24 -9.63 14.98
C SER A 474 -9.44 -9.49 15.93
N GLN A 475 -10.66 -9.70 15.43
CA GLN A 475 -11.90 -9.73 16.21
C GLN A 475 -12.23 -11.13 16.77
N GLY A 476 -11.28 -12.08 16.69
CA GLY A 476 -11.48 -13.44 17.22
C GLY A 476 -12.32 -14.37 16.33
N PHE A 477 -12.65 -13.98 15.10
CA PHE A 477 -13.38 -14.79 14.11
C PHE A 477 -12.44 -15.59 13.19
N GLY A 478 -11.47 -16.31 13.79
CA GLY A 478 -10.52 -17.16 13.06
C GLY A 478 -11.18 -18.37 12.36
N LYS A 479 -10.49 -18.96 11.38
CA LYS A 479 -10.97 -20.18 10.66
C LYS A 479 -11.31 -21.33 11.61
N ASP A 480 -10.59 -21.43 12.72
CA ASP A 480 -10.76 -22.49 13.72
C ASP A 480 -11.98 -22.27 14.62
N ASN A 481 -12.57 -21.07 14.60
CA ASN A 481 -13.74 -20.72 15.40
C ASN A 481 -15.05 -20.91 14.64
N LEU A 482 -15.02 -21.03 13.31
CA LEU A 482 -16.22 -21.21 12.49
C LEU A 482 -17.10 -22.37 12.99
N GLU A 483 -16.50 -23.50 13.36
CA GLU A 483 -17.19 -24.71 13.83
C GLU A 483 -17.85 -24.56 15.21
N LYS A 484 -17.40 -23.58 16.01
CA LYS A 484 -17.86 -23.35 17.39
C LYS A 484 -18.66 -22.06 17.54
N GLU A 485 -18.89 -21.32 16.45
CA GLU A 485 -19.64 -20.06 16.46
C GLU A 485 -21.12 -20.29 16.83
N THR A 486 -21.60 -19.49 17.78
CA THR A 486 -23.04 -19.34 18.03
C THR A 486 -23.71 -18.57 16.89
N THR A 487 -25.04 -18.68 16.76
CA THR A 487 -25.82 -17.90 15.78
C THR A 487 -25.54 -16.39 15.89
N ARG A 488 -25.40 -15.87 17.12
CA ARG A 488 -25.10 -14.45 17.36
C ARG A 488 -23.71 -14.07 16.82
N GLN A 489 -22.70 -14.89 17.08
CA GLN A 489 -21.34 -14.69 16.56
C GLN A 489 -21.31 -14.74 15.03
N ARG A 490 -22.04 -15.68 14.42
CA ARG A 490 -22.17 -15.78 12.96
C ARG A 490 -22.81 -14.52 12.35
N VAL A 491 -23.88 -13.99 12.97
CA VAL A 491 -24.51 -12.73 12.52
C VAL A 491 -23.52 -11.57 12.59
N GLU A 492 -22.75 -11.48 13.67
CA GLU A 492 -21.76 -10.41 13.85
C GLU A 492 -20.63 -10.50 12.82
N ARG A 493 -20.08 -11.69 12.60
CA ARG A 493 -19.10 -11.94 11.54
C ARG A 493 -19.61 -11.53 10.16
N MET A 494 -20.87 -11.83 9.83
CA MET A 494 -21.47 -11.46 8.55
C MET A 494 -21.66 -9.95 8.40
N LYS A 495 -21.95 -9.22 9.49
CA LYS A 495 -21.94 -7.75 9.46
C LYS A 495 -20.55 -7.21 9.13
N ILE A 496 -19.51 -7.75 9.76
CA ILE A 496 -18.12 -7.35 9.49
C ILE A 496 -17.76 -7.60 8.02
N VAL A 497 -18.11 -8.76 7.47
CA VAL A 497 -17.90 -9.09 6.05
C VAL A 497 -18.63 -8.11 5.14
N SER A 498 -19.89 -7.78 5.45
CA SER A 498 -20.69 -6.83 4.68
C SER A 498 -20.07 -5.42 4.73
N LEU A 499 -19.68 -4.96 5.92
CA LEU A 499 -19.01 -3.67 6.11
C LEU A 499 -17.69 -3.62 5.33
N ALA A 500 -16.88 -4.68 5.39
CA ALA A 500 -15.64 -4.75 4.64
C ALA A 500 -15.89 -4.65 3.13
N LYS A 501 -16.89 -5.36 2.61
CA LYS A 501 -17.23 -5.31 1.19
C LYS A 501 -17.67 -3.91 0.74
N GLU A 502 -18.45 -3.22 1.56
CA GLU A 502 -18.87 -1.84 1.33
C GLU A 502 -17.65 -0.90 1.33
N VAL A 503 -16.90 -0.86 2.43
CA VAL A 503 -15.77 0.04 2.62
C VAL A 503 -14.70 -0.18 1.54
N LEU A 504 -14.27 -1.42 1.34
CA LEU A 504 -13.23 -1.72 0.35
C LEU A 504 -13.69 -1.43 -1.08
N GLY A 505 -14.97 -1.68 -1.38
CA GLY A 505 -15.57 -1.36 -2.67
C GLY A 505 -15.60 0.15 -2.93
N ASP A 506 -16.01 0.93 -1.93
CA ASP A 506 -16.06 2.39 -2.02
C ASP A 506 -14.68 3.01 -2.17
N LEU A 507 -13.68 2.53 -1.43
CA LEU A 507 -12.30 3.00 -1.56
C LEU A 507 -11.71 2.70 -2.93
N HIS A 508 -11.96 1.50 -3.43
CA HIS A 508 -11.53 1.13 -4.78
C HIS A 508 -12.21 2.01 -5.83
N LYS A 509 -13.51 2.29 -5.69
CA LYS A 509 -14.25 3.19 -6.58
C LYS A 509 -13.69 4.61 -6.55
N ARG A 510 -13.40 5.16 -5.36
CA ARG A 510 -12.90 6.52 -5.21
C ARG A 510 -11.58 6.75 -5.93
N ARG A 511 -10.70 5.74 -6.00
CA ARG A 511 -9.49 5.81 -6.84
C ARG A 511 -9.85 6.06 -8.30
N TYR A 512 -10.81 5.35 -8.88
CA TYR A 512 -11.23 5.58 -10.26
C TYR A 512 -11.95 6.92 -10.44
N ASP A 513 -12.74 7.36 -9.46
CA ASP A 513 -13.37 8.68 -9.50
C ASP A 513 -12.31 9.79 -9.56
N MET A 514 -11.22 9.66 -8.79
CA MET A 514 -10.05 10.56 -8.85
C MET A 514 -9.33 10.48 -10.20
N ILE A 515 -9.07 9.29 -10.73
CA ILE A 515 -8.44 9.11 -12.06
C ILE A 515 -9.31 9.78 -13.15
N ASN A 516 -10.63 9.59 -13.09
CA ASN A 516 -11.56 10.22 -14.03
C ASN A 516 -11.58 11.75 -13.90
N SER A 517 -11.50 12.26 -12.67
CA SER A 517 -11.37 13.69 -12.38
C SER A 517 -10.13 14.28 -13.06
N LYS A 518 -8.97 13.63 -12.93
CA LYS A 518 -7.75 13.99 -13.66
C LYS A 518 -7.96 14.00 -15.18
N ILE A 519 -8.47 12.91 -15.75
CA ILE A 519 -8.67 12.78 -17.21
C ILE A 519 -9.59 13.87 -17.77
N THR A 520 -10.59 14.29 -16.99
CA THR A 520 -11.55 15.33 -17.40
C THR A 520 -11.07 16.75 -17.11
N GLY A 521 -9.91 16.93 -16.46
CA GLY A 521 -9.39 18.24 -16.04
C GLY A 521 -10.22 18.91 -14.95
N LYS A 522 -11.16 18.19 -14.33
CA LYS A 522 -12.01 18.71 -13.25
C LYS A 522 -11.42 18.24 -11.94
N LEU A 523 -10.70 19.11 -11.23
CA LEU A 523 -10.18 18.78 -9.90
C LEU A 523 -11.33 18.36 -8.99
N GLY A 524 -11.35 17.08 -8.65
CA GLY A 524 -12.44 16.44 -7.94
C GLY A 524 -12.36 16.83 -6.47
N ILE A 525 -13.32 17.62 -6.01
CA ILE A 525 -13.47 17.91 -4.58
C ILE A 525 -14.52 16.96 -4.03
N ASN A 526 -14.16 16.17 -3.02
CA ASN A 526 -15.14 15.48 -2.20
C ASN A 526 -16.10 16.54 -1.62
N PRO A 527 -17.42 16.50 -1.89
CA PRO A 527 -18.34 17.52 -1.37
C PRO A 527 -18.30 17.68 0.15
N LYS A 528 -17.90 16.64 0.88
CA LYS A 528 -17.75 16.67 2.35
C LYS A 528 -16.46 17.37 2.81
N SER A 529 -15.47 17.53 1.92
CA SER A 529 -14.22 18.27 2.13
C SER A 529 -14.38 19.78 1.95
N LEU A 530 -15.52 20.29 1.44
CA LEU A 530 -15.77 21.73 1.36
C LEU A 530 -15.66 22.43 2.73
N SER A 531 -16.02 21.75 3.82
CA SER A 531 -15.82 22.29 5.17
C SER A 531 -14.35 22.41 5.60
N SER A 532 -13.44 21.70 4.92
CA SER A 532 -11.99 21.79 5.13
C SER A 532 -11.42 23.05 4.49
N GLU A 533 -11.95 23.47 3.33
CA GLU A 533 -11.63 24.76 2.70
C GLU A 533 -11.92 25.93 3.62
N ASP A 534 -13.15 25.99 4.16
CA ASP A 534 -13.56 27.06 5.06
C ASP A 534 -12.61 27.16 6.26
N LYS A 535 -12.28 26.02 6.89
CA LYS A 535 -11.31 25.96 8.00
C LYS A 535 -9.91 26.44 7.59
N PHE A 536 -9.47 26.13 6.38
CA PHE A 536 -8.17 26.59 5.86
C PHE A 536 -8.16 28.11 5.74
N ILE A 537 -9.19 28.68 5.10
CA ILE A 537 -9.29 30.12 4.87
C ILE A 537 -9.47 30.88 6.19
N GLU A 538 -10.35 30.42 7.08
CA GLU A 538 -10.51 30.98 8.42
C GLU A 538 -9.18 31.02 9.16
N ARG A 539 -8.43 29.91 9.12
CA ARG A 539 -7.13 29.81 9.79
C ARG A 539 -6.08 30.76 9.20
N LEU A 540 -6.05 30.89 7.88
CA LEU A 540 -5.16 31.80 7.17
C LEU A 540 -5.45 33.27 7.55
N ILE A 541 -6.73 33.64 7.64
CA ILE A 541 -7.18 34.99 8.01
C ILE A 541 -6.85 35.29 9.47
N ASP A 542 -7.19 34.38 10.39
CA ASP A 542 -6.97 34.56 11.83
C ASP A 542 -5.50 34.86 12.15
N LEU A 543 -4.58 34.09 11.55
CA LEU A 543 -3.15 34.22 11.82
C LEU A 543 -2.53 35.47 11.20
N ARG A 544 -3.13 35.99 10.13
CA ARG A 544 -2.72 37.26 9.53
C ARG A 544 -3.28 38.45 10.30
N ALA A 545 -4.45 38.34 10.92
CA ALA A 545 -5.03 39.40 11.75
C ALA A 545 -4.29 39.59 13.09
N ASP A 546 -3.58 38.55 13.55
CA ASP A 546 -2.68 38.57 14.72
C ASP A 546 -1.27 39.14 14.42
N ASN A 547 -0.99 39.51 13.15
CA ASN A 547 0.23 40.16 12.66
C ASN A 547 -0.03 41.65 12.41
#